data_AF-A0A3A8WI54-F1
#
_entry.id   AF-A0A3A8WI54-F1
#
_cell.length_a   1.000
_cell.length_b   1.000
_cell.length_c   1.000
_cell.angle_alpha   90.00
_cell.angle_beta   90.00
_cell.angle_gamma   90.00
#
_symmetry.space_group_name_H-M   'P 1'
#
loop_
_entity.id
_entity.type
_entity.pdbx_description
1 polymer ?
#
loop_
_entity_poly.entity_id
_entity_poly.type
_entity_poly.pdbx_seq_one_letter_code
_entity_poly.pdbx_strand_id
1 'polypeptide(L)'
;MKERKKIYLCFIAGIILIYIGLLAILYYSESTDSNAMIRTFGDAFWYSIVTMTTVGYGDLIPVTPVGHAVGMIFLLLSAGIIVTMLGALISFITSEGMPLLMLSLQRHKNWYYFADCEVESDALAGNIYREDPNALIIYGEKRSRRSEIPNYPCLYLSAPLDKVVAKKSDSTKFKVFLMRENDIGVNQRAIHLHKLPVDVYARTTNGYDKLSGNINFFHSYECCARQYWRSKPLCRHENTIVLIGFGKYGSSILERAILNNIISVEQHVAYHIFGDARGFLAVHDCLGELFSMNEESRVKDSLVFHDEAWAENRVVLERADRIIICEDDEKNGWSIFWTLNKYYRITGRIDLRSSWKVPDISYFGANEDIYTPQQIIRTDLNKAAIMINDIFRRSVTYPTLSWDELDDFHRQSKIAAADHILMKTRILLEDEEITMLTADAVKKAYARYCETKSSEAAREMYRKLDHMRWLRFYIFYNWKYGSYRDDTIRQHPMLCRYEELTPEQKQERDAAWELMGNIYVEME
;
A
#
# COMPACT_ATOMS: atom_id res chain seq x y z
N MET A 1 -0.85 1.71 -30.14
CA MET A 1 0.61 1.67 -30.40
C MET A 1 1.00 1.36 -31.86
N LYS A 2 0.30 0.45 -32.58
CA LYS A 2 0.59 0.15 -34.00
C LYS A 2 0.38 1.34 -34.96
N GLU A 3 -0.67 2.14 -34.76
CA GLU A 3 -0.98 3.33 -35.56
C GLU A 3 0.13 4.39 -35.52
N ARG A 4 0.63 4.74 -34.32
CA ARG A 4 1.72 5.72 -34.15
C ARG A 4 3.01 5.26 -34.83
N LYS A 5 3.36 3.97 -34.73
CA LYS A 5 4.56 3.42 -35.39
C LYS A 5 4.50 3.54 -36.92
N LYS A 6 3.33 3.36 -37.54
CA LYS A 6 3.16 3.53 -39.01
C LYS A 6 3.36 4.97 -39.45
N ILE A 7 2.85 5.94 -38.68
CA ILE A 7 3.02 7.37 -38.97
C ILE A 7 4.49 7.77 -38.90
N TYR A 8 5.23 7.35 -37.86
CA TYR A 8 6.68 7.60 -37.76
C TYR A 8 7.45 6.97 -38.92
N LEU A 9 7.07 5.76 -39.35
CA LEU A 9 7.75 5.08 -40.45
C LEU A 9 7.54 5.82 -41.80
N CYS A 10 6.32 6.29 -42.06
CA CYS A 10 6.01 7.09 -43.25
C CYS A 10 6.76 8.43 -43.24
N PHE A 11 6.87 9.07 -42.08
CA PHE A 11 7.60 10.33 -41.92
C PHE A 11 9.11 10.16 -42.17
N ILE A 12 9.73 9.10 -41.60
CA ILE A 12 11.14 8.78 -41.85
C ILE A 12 11.39 8.48 -43.33
N ALA A 13 10.51 7.69 -43.97
CA ALA A 13 10.61 7.40 -45.40
C ALA A 13 10.51 8.67 -46.26
N GLY A 14 9.61 9.60 -45.91
CA GLY A 14 9.48 10.89 -46.57
C GLY A 14 10.75 11.75 -46.49
N ILE A 15 11.38 11.83 -45.32
CA ILE A 15 12.64 12.56 -45.12
C ILE A 15 13.77 11.95 -45.97
N ILE A 16 13.88 10.62 -45.99
CA ILE A 16 14.89 9.93 -46.80
C ILE A 16 14.70 10.21 -48.29
N LEU A 17 13.45 10.21 -48.78
CA LEU A 17 13.14 10.54 -50.17
C LEU A 17 13.50 11.99 -50.52
N ILE A 18 13.20 12.94 -49.63
CA ILE A 18 13.58 14.35 -49.80
C ILE A 18 15.10 14.51 -49.84
N TYR A 19 15.82 13.81 -48.96
CA TYR A 19 17.29 13.82 -48.92
C TYR A 19 17.90 13.29 -50.22
N ILE A 20 17.43 12.13 -50.72
CA ILE A 20 17.88 11.57 -52.00
C ILE A 20 17.52 12.50 -53.17
N GLY A 21 16.35 13.13 -53.13
CA GLY A 21 15.93 14.13 -54.12
C GLY A 21 16.86 15.35 -54.17
N LEU A 22 17.26 15.88 -53.02
CA LEU A 22 18.22 17.00 -52.94
C LEU A 22 19.59 16.61 -53.48
N LEU A 23 20.07 15.39 -53.18
CA LEU A 23 21.31 14.86 -53.73
C LEU A 23 21.25 14.70 -55.25
N ALA A 24 20.13 14.22 -55.78
CA ALA A 24 19.94 14.08 -57.22
C ALA A 24 19.93 15.45 -57.90
N ILE A 25 19.23 16.44 -57.34
CA ILE A 25 19.21 17.82 -57.86
C ILE A 25 20.62 18.43 -57.84
N LEU A 26 21.36 18.25 -56.74
CA LEU A 26 22.75 18.71 -56.64
C LEU A 26 23.63 18.06 -57.70
N TYR A 27 23.54 16.74 -57.86
CA TYR A 27 24.29 15.99 -58.87
C TYR A 27 23.96 16.44 -60.30
N TYR A 28 22.67 16.51 -60.68
CA TYR A 28 22.28 16.90 -62.04
C TYR A 28 22.64 18.35 -62.36
N SER A 29 22.49 19.25 -61.38
CA SER A 29 22.86 20.66 -61.54
C SER A 29 24.35 20.83 -61.77
N GLU A 30 25.19 20.20 -60.93
CA GLU A 30 26.63 20.37 -60.97
C GLU A 30 27.29 19.58 -62.12
N SER A 31 26.80 18.37 -62.43
CA SER A 31 27.36 17.55 -63.52
C SER A 31 27.23 18.19 -64.91
N THR A 32 26.30 19.14 -65.08
CA THR A 32 26.05 19.86 -66.33
C THR A 32 27.01 21.04 -66.55
N ASP A 33 27.70 21.52 -65.50
CA ASP A 33 28.62 22.65 -65.60
C ASP A 33 30.08 22.15 -65.81
N SER A 34 30.82 22.79 -66.73
CA SER A 34 32.22 22.44 -67.00
C SER A 34 33.16 22.79 -65.85
N ASN A 35 32.81 23.73 -64.98
CA ASN A 35 33.65 24.19 -63.88
C ASN A 35 33.38 23.51 -62.52
N ALA A 36 32.37 22.63 -62.45
CA ALA A 36 32.02 21.93 -61.23
C ALA A 36 33.00 20.80 -60.87
N MET A 37 33.25 20.62 -59.57
CA MET A 37 34.06 19.52 -59.04
C MET A 37 33.20 18.30 -58.64
N ILE A 38 31.90 18.51 -58.39
CA ILE A 38 30.94 17.44 -58.08
C ILE A 38 30.52 16.77 -59.40
N ARG A 39 31.02 15.56 -59.68
CA ARG A 39 30.81 14.86 -60.97
C ARG A 39 30.04 13.56 -60.85
N THR A 40 29.96 12.99 -59.66
CA THR A 40 29.26 11.74 -59.38
C THR A 40 28.24 11.93 -58.26
N PHE A 41 27.29 11.01 -58.16
CA PHE A 41 26.37 10.98 -57.02
C PHE A 41 27.11 10.76 -55.68
N GLY A 42 28.24 10.02 -55.72
CA GLY A 42 29.12 9.84 -54.56
C GLY A 42 29.73 11.15 -54.07
N ASP A 43 30.12 12.04 -55.00
CA ASP A 43 30.66 13.36 -54.67
C ASP A 43 29.59 14.25 -54.02
N ALA A 44 28.36 14.23 -54.54
CA ALA A 44 27.23 14.96 -53.95
C ALA A 44 26.89 14.44 -52.54
N PHE A 45 26.96 13.13 -52.33
CA PHE A 45 26.77 12.49 -51.03
C PHE A 45 27.91 12.79 -50.04
N TRP A 46 29.16 12.84 -50.51
CA TRP A 46 30.29 13.23 -49.69
C TRP A 46 30.17 14.69 -49.25
N TYR A 47 29.85 15.59 -50.20
CA TYR A 47 29.59 17.00 -49.91
C TYR A 47 28.48 17.19 -48.87
N SER A 48 27.37 16.45 -48.98
CA SER A 48 26.27 16.55 -48.03
C SER A 48 26.68 16.10 -46.63
N ILE A 49 27.43 15.00 -46.47
CA ILE A 49 27.93 14.54 -45.17
C ILE A 49 28.87 15.57 -44.53
N VAL A 50 29.82 16.09 -45.29
CA VAL A 50 30.82 17.06 -44.80
C VAL A 50 30.15 18.37 -44.39
N THR A 51 29.14 18.81 -45.15
CA THR A 51 28.33 20.00 -44.84
C THR A 51 27.40 19.77 -43.66
N MET A 52 26.78 18.59 -43.57
CA MET A 52 25.87 18.22 -42.47
C MET A 52 26.57 18.05 -41.13
N THR A 53 27.81 17.58 -41.14
CA THR A 53 28.66 17.47 -39.95
C THR A 53 29.40 18.76 -39.62
N THR A 54 29.22 19.82 -40.42
CA THR A 54 29.87 21.14 -40.27
C THR A 54 31.40 21.10 -40.31
N VAL A 55 32.00 20.07 -40.91
CA VAL A 55 33.47 19.92 -41.00
C VAL A 55 34.04 20.83 -42.09
N GLY A 56 33.43 20.84 -43.28
CA GLY A 56 33.76 21.77 -44.36
C GLY A 56 35.19 21.66 -44.92
N TYR A 57 35.57 20.53 -45.50
CA TYR A 57 36.91 20.33 -46.07
C TYR A 57 37.24 21.25 -47.26
N GLY A 58 36.23 21.77 -47.97
CA GLY A 58 36.41 22.66 -49.13
C GLY A 58 36.94 21.95 -50.38
N ASP A 59 36.92 20.61 -50.38
CA ASP A 59 37.33 19.73 -51.45
C ASP A 59 36.29 19.65 -52.58
N LEU A 60 35.01 19.72 -52.23
CA LEU A 60 33.88 19.79 -53.16
C LEU A 60 33.00 20.98 -52.80
N ILE A 61 32.73 21.86 -53.76
CA ILE A 61 31.90 23.05 -53.57
C ILE A 61 30.96 23.17 -54.77
N PRO A 62 29.64 23.35 -54.56
CA PRO A 62 28.72 23.62 -55.65
C PRO A 62 29.04 24.99 -56.26
N VAL A 63 29.08 25.08 -57.59
CA VAL A 63 29.33 26.34 -58.31
C VAL A 63 28.08 26.90 -58.98
N THR A 64 27.06 26.06 -59.17
CA THR A 64 25.83 26.44 -59.88
C THR A 64 24.86 27.19 -58.96
N PRO A 65 24.03 28.12 -59.49
CA PRO A 65 23.03 28.82 -58.68
C PRO A 65 22.05 27.88 -57.96
N VAL A 66 21.66 26.78 -58.62
CA VAL A 66 20.79 25.75 -58.03
C VAL A 66 21.55 24.91 -56.99
N GLY A 67 22.83 24.59 -57.26
CA GLY A 67 23.72 23.93 -56.29
C GLY A 67 23.90 24.75 -55.01
N HIS A 68 24.06 26.08 -55.13
CA HIS A 68 24.10 27.00 -53.98
C HIS A 68 22.78 26.97 -53.18
N ALA A 69 21.63 26.94 -53.85
CA ALA A 69 20.34 26.83 -53.18
C ALA A 69 20.19 25.52 -52.40
N VAL A 70 20.61 24.40 -52.99
CA VAL A 70 20.64 23.09 -52.30
C VAL A 70 21.65 23.09 -51.15
N GLY A 71 22.81 23.72 -51.33
CA GLY A 71 23.81 23.92 -50.28
C GLY A 71 23.26 24.71 -49.09
N MET A 72 22.51 25.79 -49.33
CA MET A 72 21.82 26.53 -48.26
C MET A 72 20.81 25.66 -47.50
N ILE A 73 20.06 24.80 -48.20
CA ILE A 73 19.14 23.84 -47.55
C ILE A 73 19.92 22.86 -46.67
N PHE A 74 21.03 22.28 -47.15
CA PHE A 74 21.86 21.39 -46.35
C PHE A 74 22.48 22.08 -45.13
N LEU A 75 22.88 23.35 -45.25
CA LEU A 75 23.38 24.15 -44.14
C LEU A 75 22.31 24.41 -43.07
N LEU A 76 21.06 24.67 -43.47
CA LEU A 76 19.97 24.84 -42.50
C LEU A 76 19.58 23.51 -41.84
N LEU A 77 19.60 22.41 -42.60
CA LEU A 77 19.34 21.06 -42.08
C LEU A 77 20.43 20.62 -41.09
N SER A 78 21.70 20.94 -41.36
CA SER A 78 22.82 20.58 -40.49
C SER A 78 22.69 21.18 -39.09
N ALA A 79 22.34 22.47 -39.01
CA ALA A 79 22.10 23.15 -37.75
C ALA A 79 20.98 22.48 -36.94
N GLY A 80 19.87 22.12 -37.58
CA GLY A 80 18.75 21.43 -36.93
C GLY A 80 19.11 20.03 -36.41
N ILE A 81 19.88 19.26 -37.19
CA ILE A 81 20.31 17.90 -36.82
C ILE A 81 21.28 17.94 -35.64
N ILE A 82 22.26 18.85 -35.64
CA ILE A 82 23.22 18.98 -34.54
C ILE A 82 22.50 19.37 -33.24
N VAL A 83 21.59 20.35 -33.27
CA VAL A 83 20.82 20.79 -32.09
C VAL A 83 19.95 19.64 -31.55
N THR A 84 19.29 18.88 -32.42
CA THR A 84 18.45 17.75 -31.99
C THR A 84 19.26 16.58 -31.44
N MET A 85 20.40 16.24 -32.06
CA MET A 85 21.33 15.21 -31.56
C MET A 85 21.91 15.60 -30.20
N LEU A 86 22.36 16.84 -30.04
CA LEU A 86 22.86 17.36 -28.77
C LEU A 86 21.76 17.34 -27.70
N GLY A 87 20.55 17.78 -28.05
CA GLY A 87 19.38 17.71 -27.16
C GLY A 87 19.03 16.28 -26.75
N ALA A 88 19.09 15.32 -27.67
CA ALA A 88 18.87 13.90 -27.38
C ALA A 88 19.95 13.32 -26.46
N LEU A 89 21.22 13.67 -26.69
CA LEU A 89 22.34 13.26 -25.84
C LEU A 89 22.19 13.81 -24.41
N ILE A 90 21.92 15.12 -24.28
CA ILE A 90 21.66 15.75 -22.98
C ILE A 90 20.45 15.11 -22.31
N SER A 91 19.37 14.86 -23.04
CA SER A 91 18.18 14.19 -22.51
C SER A 91 18.54 12.79 -21.97
N PHE A 92 19.28 11.98 -22.74
CA PHE A 92 19.69 10.64 -22.31
C PHE A 92 20.57 10.66 -21.07
N ILE A 93 21.59 11.55 -21.04
CA ILE A 93 22.49 11.71 -19.90
C ILE A 93 21.68 12.10 -18.66
N THR A 94 20.73 13.01 -18.79
CA THR A 94 19.94 13.50 -17.65
C THR A 94 18.82 12.56 -17.21
N SER A 95 18.22 11.77 -18.11
CA SER A 95 17.07 10.91 -17.79
C SER A 95 17.45 9.48 -17.38
N GLU A 96 18.52 8.93 -17.95
CA GLU A 96 18.93 7.53 -17.75
C GLU A 96 20.38 7.44 -17.27
N GLY A 97 21.32 8.07 -17.99
CA GLY A 97 22.76 7.88 -17.77
C GLY A 97 23.22 8.27 -16.36
N MET A 98 23.00 9.54 -15.98
CA MET A 98 23.43 10.08 -14.70
C MET A 98 22.70 9.41 -13.51
N PRO A 99 21.36 9.24 -13.53
CA PRO A 99 20.68 8.50 -12.46
C PRO A 99 21.18 7.06 -12.27
N LEU A 100 21.42 6.30 -13.36
CA LEU A 100 21.96 4.93 -13.26
C LEU A 100 23.40 4.89 -12.73
N LEU A 101 24.21 5.90 -13.07
CA LEU A 101 25.55 6.06 -12.50
C LEU A 101 25.47 6.33 -10.99
N MET A 102 24.61 7.25 -10.57
CA MET A 102 24.39 7.56 -9.14
C MET A 102 23.92 6.33 -8.37
N LEU A 103 23.02 5.53 -8.95
CA LEU A 103 22.62 4.24 -8.37
C LEU A 103 23.81 3.30 -8.19
N SER A 104 24.66 3.17 -9.20
CA SER A 104 25.87 2.33 -9.12
C SER A 104 26.82 2.77 -8.00
N LEU A 105 26.91 4.07 -7.72
CA LEU A 105 27.72 4.61 -6.63
C LEU A 105 27.09 4.35 -5.25
N GLN A 106 25.75 4.31 -5.19
CA GLN A 106 24.96 4.11 -3.96
C GLN A 106 24.45 2.67 -3.80
N ARG A 107 25.10 1.71 -4.45
CA ARG A 107 24.71 0.30 -4.49
C ARG A 107 24.72 -0.43 -3.15
N HIS A 108 25.24 0.15 -2.07
CA HIS A 108 25.27 -0.48 -0.75
C HIS A 108 24.15 0.01 0.19
N LYS A 109 23.37 1.02 -0.24
CA LYS A 109 22.22 1.54 0.51
C LYS A 109 20.98 0.67 0.29
N ASN A 110 20.02 0.73 1.22
CA ASN A 110 18.68 0.18 0.99
C ASN A 110 17.94 1.04 -0.04
N TRP A 111 17.33 0.41 -1.03
CA TRP A 111 16.66 1.12 -2.12
C TRP A 111 15.14 0.99 -1.98
N TYR A 112 14.46 2.13 -2.11
CA TYR A 112 13.01 2.23 -2.07
C TYR A 112 12.55 2.95 -3.33
N TYR A 113 11.89 2.21 -4.23
CA TYR A 113 11.41 2.74 -5.50
C TYR A 113 9.90 2.93 -5.45
N PHE A 114 9.44 4.09 -5.88
CA PHE A 114 8.04 4.46 -6.01
C PHE A 114 7.70 4.63 -7.49
N ALA A 115 6.65 3.97 -7.98
CA ALA A 115 6.30 4.07 -9.40
C ALA A 115 5.76 5.45 -9.79
N ASP A 116 5.05 6.11 -8.88
CA ASP A 116 4.49 7.46 -9.00
C ASP A 116 5.11 8.42 -7.97
N CYS A 117 4.79 9.71 -8.05
CA CYS A 117 5.21 10.75 -7.10
C CYS A 117 4.00 11.52 -6.57
N GLU A 118 2.97 10.77 -6.16
CA GLU A 118 1.75 11.31 -5.54
C GLU A 118 1.89 11.49 -4.03
N VAL A 119 0.86 12.06 -3.40
CA VAL A 119 0.88 12.45 -1.98
C VAL A 119 1.12 11.24 -1.06
N GLU A 120 0.53 10.10 -1.38
CA GLU A 120 0.69 8.84 -0.65
C GLU A 120 2.12 8.29 -0.75
N SER A 121 2.70 8.32 -1.96
CA SER A 121 4.09 7.93 -2.20
C SER A 121 5.05 8.83 -1.43
N ASP A 122 4.81 10.14 -1.45
CA ASP A 122 5.62 11.13 -0.76
C ASP A 122 5.53 11.00 0.77
N ALA A 123 4.34 10.68 1.30
CA ALA A 123 4.14 10.41 2.72
C ALA A 123 4.94 9.18 3.17
N LEU A 124 4.87 8.07 2.42
CA LEU A 124 5.64 6.86 2.72
C LEU A 124 7.14 7.09 2.61
N ALA A 125 7.60 7.74 1.54
CA ALA A 125 9.01 8.06 1.34
C ALA A 125 9.57 8.92 2.48
N GLY A 126 8.80 9.92 2.93
CA GLY A 126 9.16 10.74 4.08
C GLY A 126 9.26 9.94 5.39
N ASN A 127 8.33 9.01 5.63
CA ASN A 127 8.36 8.13 6.79
C ASN A 127 9.55 7.15 6.75
N ILE A 128 9.82 6.54 5.58
CA ILE A 128 10.99 5.66 5.39
C ILE A 128 12.28 6.42 5.68
N TYR A 129 12.42 7.65 5.15
CA TYR A 129 13.64 8.43 5.37
C TYR A 129 13.82 8.85 6.84
N ARG A 130 12.73 9.08 7.57
CA ARG A 130 12.79 9.34 9.02
C ARG A 130 13.29 8.13 9.82
N GLU A 131 12.95 6.92 9.39
CA GLU A 131 13.39 5.67 10.04
C GLU A 131 14.78 5.19 9.58
N ASP A 132 15.10 5.35 8.30
CA ASP A 132 16.38 5.02 7.68
C ASP A 132 16.91 6.23 6.89
N PRO A 133 17.62 7.18 7.55
CA PRO A 133 18.20 8.36 6.88
C PRO A 133 19.26 8.02 5.82
N ASN A 134 19.75 6.77 5.80
CA ASN A 134 20.70 6.30 4.80
C ASN A 134 20.00 5.65 3.58
N ALA A 135 18.68 5.48 3.62
CA ALA A 135 17.90 4.96 2.51
C ALA A 135 18.04 5.80 1.24
N LEU A 136 17.99 5.12 0.09
CA LEU A 136 17.91 5.76 -1.22
C LEU A 136 16.47 5.71 -1.73
N ILE A 137 15.84 6.88 -1.81
CA ILE A 137 14.48 7.05 -2.35
C ILE A 137 14.56 7.31 -3.86
N ILE A 138 13.81 6.55 -4.64
CA ILE A 138 13.79 6.60 -6.10
C ILE A 138 12.36 6.73 -6.59
N TYR A 139 12.09 7.67 -7.50
CA TYR A 139 10.80 7.86 -8.15
C TYR A 139 10.87 7.50 -9.63
N GLY A 140 9.89 6.73 -10.10
CA GLY A 140 9.76 6.30 -11.49
C GLY A 140 9.28 7.39 -12.44
N GLU A 141 8.53 8.37 -11.91
CA GLU A 141 7.96 9.50 -12.64
C GLU A 141 8.59 10.80 -12.14
N LYS A 142 8.79 11.77 -13.04
CA LYS A 142 9.20 13.12 -12.64
C LYS A 142 8.02 13.84 -12.01
N ARG A 143 8.29 14.56 -10.93
CA ARG A 143 7.29 15.36 -10.23
C ARG A 143 6.72 16.46 -11.12
N SER A 144 5.43 16.75 -10.93
CA SER A 144 4.80 17.90 -11.59
C SER A 144 5.39 19.21 -11.04
N ARG A 145 5.44 20.27 -11.87
CA ARG A 145 6.02 21.58 -11.47
C ARG A 145 5.30 22.28 -10.30
N ARG A 146 4.14 21.77 -9.84
CA ARG A 146 3.31 22.38 -8.79
C ARG A 146 3.49 21.78 -7.40
N SER A 147 4.28 20.72 -7.24
CA SER A 147 4.44 20.02 -5.95
C SER A 147 5.63 20.56 -5.15
N GLU A 148 5.46 20.71 -3.82
CA GLU A 148 6.51 21.16 -2.88
C GLU A 148 7.71 20.23 -2.89
N ILE A 149 8.95 20.74 -2.98
CA ILE A 149 10.19 19.94 -3.01
C ILE A 149 10.26 19.03 -1.76
N PRO A 150 10.62 17.74 -1.88
CA PRO A 150 10.64 16.86 -0.71
C PRO A 150 11.79 17.27 0.21
N ASN A 151 11.58 17.17 1.51
CA ASN A 151 12.59 17.49 2.53
C ASN A 151 13.64 16.37 2.71
N TYR A 152 13.77 15.47 1.74
CA TYR A 152 14.69 14.34 1.75
C TYR A 152 15.32 14.12 0.36
N PRO A 153 16.56 13.60 0.30
CA PRO A 153 17.23 13.31 -0.96
C PRO A 153 16.49 12.21 -1.73
N CYS A 154 16.15 12.47 -2.99
CA CYS A 154 15.53 11.50 -3.88
C CYS A 154 16.13 11.56 -5.29
N LEU A 155 16.02 10.44 -6.02
CA LEU A 155 16.39 10.35 -7.42
C LEU A 155 15.14 10.14 -8.29
N TYR A 156 15.09 10.79 -9.44
CA TYR A 156 14.05 10.56 -10.44
C TYR A 156 14.64 9.75 -11.60
N LEU A 157 14.03 8.61 -11.90
CA LEU A 157 14.55 7.66 -12.88
C LEU A 157 13.45 7.17 -13.81
N SER A 158 13.60 7.51 -15.09
CA SER A 158 12.70 7.04 -16.15
C SER A 158 13.28 5.82 -16.87
N ALA A 159 13.75 4.82 -16.13
CA ALA A 159 14.27 3.56 -16.66
C ALA A 159 13.39 2.37 -16.24
N PRO A 160 13.31 1.30 -17.06
CA PRO A 160 12.61 0.08 -16.67
C PRO A 160 13.34 -0.63 -15.52
N LEU A 161 12.56 -1.27 -14.63
CA LEU A 161 13.06 -1.78 -13.34
C LEU A 161 14.11 -2.88 -13.48
N ASP A 162 14.08 -3.67 -14.54
CA ASP A 162 15.10 -4.68 -14.86
C ASP A 162 16.51 -4.06 -14.93
N LYS A 163 16.65 -2.90 -15.58
CA LYS A 163 17.92 -2.15 -15.63
C LYS A 163 18.32 -1.58 -14.28
N VAL A 164 17.36 -1.21 -13.44
CA VAL A 164 17.59 -0.68 -12.09
C VAL A 164 18.11 -1.78 -11.18
N VAL A 165 17.43 -2.93 -11.17
CA VAL A 165 17.81 -4.12 -10.41
C VAL A 165 19.21 -4.57 -10.78
N ALA A 166 19.60 -4.50 -12.05
CA ALA A 166 20.95 -4.87 -12.51
C ALA A 166 22.09 -4.02 -11.90
N LYS A 167 21.79 -2.89 -11.26
CA LYS A 167 22.79 -2.03 -10.59
C LYS A 167 22.92 -2.28 -9.09
N LYS A 168 22.06 -3.12 -8.49
CA LYS A 168 22.06 -3.37 -7.05
C LYS A 168 23.22 -4.27 -6.62
N SER A 169 23.67 -4.14 -5.37
CA SER A 169 24.52 -5.15 -4.72
C SER A 169 23.67 -6.32 -4.21
N ASP A 170 24.27 -7.49 -4.00
CA ASP A 170 23.57 -8.66 -3.43
C ASP A 170 23.06 -8.40 -2.01
N SER A 171 23.74 -7.54 -1.26
CA SER A 171 23.36 -7.13 0.11
C SER A 171 22.26 -6.06 0.15
N THR A 172 21.86 -5.49 -0.99
CA THR A 172 20.88 -4.40 -1.05
C THR A 172 19.47 -4.92 -0.96
N LYS A 173 18.74 -4.49 0.07
CA LYS A 173 17.29 -4.63 0.10
C LYS A 173 16.68 -3.64 -0.89
N PHE A 174 15.93 -4.17 -1.86
CA PHE A 174 15.27 -3.35 -2.86
C PHE A 174 13.75 -3.58 -2.80
N LYS A 175 13.03 -2.54 -2.38
CA LYS A 175 11.57 -2.54 -2.25
C LYS A 175 10.94 -1.62 -3.28
N VAL A 176 9.86 -2.08 -3.89
CA VAL A 176 9.12 -1.40 -4.97
C VAL A 176 7.70 -1.12 -4.49
N PHE A 177 7.24 0.12 -4.61
CA PHE A 177 5.92 0.56 -4.16
C PHE A 177 5.07 1.02 -5.35
N LEU A 178 3.89 0.43 -5.47
CA LEU A 178 2.82 0.83 -6.37
C LEU A 178 1.68 1.40 -5.53
N MET A 179 1.65 2.73 -5.37
CA MET A 179 0.81 3.40 -4.36
C MET A 179 -0.56 3.82 -4.91
N ARG A 180 -0.70 3.93 -6.23
CA ARG A 180 -1.99 4.12 -6.91
C ARG A 180 -2.87 2.88 -6.74
N GLU A 181 -4.18 3.10 -6.58
CA GLU A 181 -5.15 2.02 -6.41
C GLU A 181 -5.21 1.10 -7.64
N ASN A 182 -5.03 -0.20 -7.42
CA ASN A 182 -5.08 -1.25 -8.45
C ASN A 182 -4.06 -1.05 -9.60
N ASP A 183 -2.98 -0.31 -9.32
CA ASP A 183 -1.98 0.06 -10.30
C ASP A 183 -1.22 -1.15 -10.86
N ILE A 184 -1.08 -2.23 -10.09
CA ILE A 184 -0.40 -3.46 -10.54
C ILE A 184 -1.00 -4.06 -11.81
N GLY A 185 -2.32 -3.93 -12.02
CA GLY A 185 -3.01 -4.49 -13.18
C GLY A 185 -2.95 -3.60 -14.43
N VAL A 186 -2.58 -2.33 -14.26
CA VAL A 186 -2.67 -1.30 -15.31
C VAL A 186 -1.30 -0.70 -15.64
N ASN A 187 -0.37 -0.67 -14.68
CA ASN A 187 0.92 -0.03 -14.81
C ASN A 187 1.85 -0.86 -15.70
N GLN A 188 2.34 -0.24 -16.77
CA GLN A 188 3.32 -0.85 -17.66
C GLN A 188 4.63 -1.19 -16.94
N ARG A 189 4.95 -0.53 -15.83
CA ARG A 189 6.13 -0.80 -14.99
C ARG A 189 5.94 -2.00 -14.07
N ALA A 190 4.71 -2.49 -13.91
CA ALA A 190 4.40 -3.68 -13.12
C ALA A 190 4.63 -5.00 -13.88
N ILE A 191 4.90 -4.92 -15.19
CA ILE A 191 5.13 -6.08 -16.05
C ILE A 191 6.39 -6.83 -15.59
N HIS A 192 6.25 -8.13 -15.32
CA HIS A 192 7.33 -9.04 -14.87
C HIS A 192 7.98 -8.74 -13.52
N LEU A 193 7.40 -7.86 -12.67
CA LEU A 193 7.95 -7.62 -11.33
C LEU A 193 8.04 -8.89 -10.48
N HIS A 194 7.14 -9.85 -10.70
CA HIS A 194 7.14 -11.14 -10.02
C HIS A 194 8.38 -12.02 -10.29
N LYS A 195 9.16 -11.70 -11.34
CA LYS A 195 10.38 -12.44 -11.71
C LYS A 195 11.64 -11.79 -11.17
N LEU A 196 11.54 -10.57 -10.65
CA LEU A 196 12.69 -9.81 -10.19
C LEU A 196 12.95 -10.11 -8.71
N PRO A 197 14.23 -10.16 -8.28
CA PRO A 197 14.60 -10.35 -6.88
C PRO A 197 14.40 -9.05 -6.07
N VAL A 198 13.15 -8.62 -5.96
CA VAL A 198 12.70 -7.41 -5.26
C VAL A 198 11.41 -7.70 -4.50
N ASP A 199 11.19 -6.99 -3.39
CA ASP A 199 9.92 -7.03 -2.67
C ASP A 199 9.00 -5.94 -3.23
N VAL A 200 7.82 -6.32 -3.70
CA VAL A 200 6.83 -5.39 -4.25
C VAL A 200 5.72 -5.19 -3.25
N TYR A 201 5.28 -3.95 -3.07
CA TYR A 201 4.14 -3.56 -2.24
C TYR A 201 3.15 -2.81 -3.11
N ALA A 202 1.95 -3.35 -3.28
CA ALA A 202 0.94 -2.81 -4.18
C ALA A 202 -0.37 -2.50 -3.45
N ARG A 203 -0.88 -1.28 -3.64
CA ARG A 203 -2.19 -0.88 -3.13
C ARG A 203 -3.29 -1.50 -3.99
N THR A 204 -4.22 -2.18 -3.34
CA THR A 204 -5.38 -2.80 -4.02
C THR A 204 -6.67 -2.49 -3.27
N THR A 205 -7.78 -2.46 -4.01
CA THR A 205 -9.15 -2.47 -3.44
C THR A 205 -9.86 -3.78 -3.74
N ASN A 206 -9.33 -4.58 -4.66
CA ASN A 206 -9.81 -5.92 -4.95
C ASN A 206 -9.17 -6.87 -3.91
N GLY A 207 -9.86 -7.98 -3.58
CA GLY A 207 -9.48 -8.91 -2.51
C GLY A 207 -8.04 -9.46 -2.63
N TYR A 208 -7.66 -10.35 -1.71
CA TYR A 208 -6.31 -10.94 -1.66
C TYR A 208 -5.99 -11.73 -2.94
N ASP A 209 -5.57 -11.04 -3.99
CA ASP A 209 -5.17 -11.65 -5.24
C ASP A 209 -3.82 -12.34 -5.03
N LYS A 210 -3.77 -13.65 -5.28
CA LYS A 210 -2.53 -14.45 -5.35
C LYS A 210 -1.68 -14.03 -6.55
N LEU A 211 -1.12 -12.84 -6.53
CA LEU A 211 -0.12 -12.43 -7.51
C LEU A 211 1.26 -12.65 -6.89
N SER A 212 1.83 -13.85 -7.05
CA SER A 212 3.26 -14.19 -6.89
C SER A 212 3.98 -13.88 -5.57
N GLY A 213 4.86 -14.80 -5.14
CA GLY A 213 5.46 -14.82 -3.79
C GLY A 213 6.32 -13.63 -3.34
N ASN A 214 6.63 -12.67 -4.21
CA ASN A 214 7.37 -11.45 -3.86
C ASN A 214 6.51 -10.17 -3.91
N ILE A 215 5.20 -10.28 -4.18
CA ILE A 215 4.29 -9.14 -4.19
C ILE A 215 3.38 -9.21 -2.97
N ASN A 216 3.33 -8.10 -2.25
CA ASN A 216 2.58 -7.93 -1.02
C ASN A 216 1.49 -6.89 -1.26
N PHE A 217 0.24 -7.28 -1.06
CA PHE A 217 -0.89 -6.37 -1.16
C PHE A 217 -1.17 -5.68 0.16
N PHE A 218 -1.54 -4.40 0.08
CA PHE A 218 -2.05 -3.67 1.23
C PHE A 218 -3.28 -2.83 0.84
N HIS A 219 -4.18 -2.66 1.80
CA HIS A 219 -5.37 -1.83 1.68
C HIS A 219 -5.20 -0.60 2.56
N SER A 220 -5.24 0.60 1.96
CA SER A 220 -5.13 1.86 2.72
C SER A 220 -6.23 2.03 3.76
N TYR A 221 -7.45 1.58 3.45
CA TYR A 221 -8.61 1.61 4.33
C TYR A 221 -8.43 0.71 5.56
N GLU A 222 -7.87 -0.50 5.37
CA GLU A 222 -7.51 -1.41 6.46
C GLU A 222 -6.38 -0.84 7.32
N CYS A 223 -5.33 -0.27 6.70
CA CYS A 223 -4.25 0.39 7.42
C CYS A 223 -4.77 1.56 8.28
N CYS A 224 -5.68 2.36 7.72
CA CYS A 224 -6.35 3.44 8.45
C CYS A 224 -7.13 2.90 9.66
N ALA A 225 -7.97 1.89 9.46
CA ALA A 225 -8.75 1.30 10.54
C ALA A 225 -7.88 0.62 11.63
N ARG A 226 -6.80 -0.06 11.23
CA ARG A 226 -5.83 -0.65 12.15
C ARG A 226 -5.12 0.43 12.96
N GLN A 227 -4.67 1.52 12.31
CA GLN A 227 -4.05 2.65 12.99
C GLN A 227 -5.02 3.35 13.96
N TYR A 228 -6.29 3.48 13.57
CA TYR A 228 -7.33 4.08 14.39
C TYR A 228 -7.52 3.30 15.70
N TRP A 229 -7.87 2.02 15.65
CA TRP A 229 -8.11 1.21 16.85
C TRP A 229 -6.84 0.97 17.69
N ARG A 230 -5.66 1.06 17.07
CA ARG A 230 -4.39 1.04 17.80
C ARG A 230 -4.15 2.32 18.59
N SER A 231 -4.37 3.49 17.98
CA SER A 231 -4.15 4.79 18.63
C SER A 231 -5.29 5.21 19.56
N LYS A 232 -6.51 4.75 19.29
CA LYS A 232 -7.74 5.05 20.03
C LYS A 232 -8.48 3.75 20.37
N PRO A 233 -7.95 2.95 21.33
CA PRO A 233 -8.58 1.71 21.77
C PRO A 233 -10.05 1.89 22.15
N LEU A 234 -10.81 0.80 22.08
CA LEU A 234 -12.05 0.69 22.83
C LEU A 234 -11.76 0.73 24.33
N CYS A 235 -12.46 1.60 25.06
CA CYS A 235 -12.35 1.71 26.51
C CYS A 235 -13.51 0.99 27.21
N ARG A 236 -13.30 0.49 28.44
CA ARG A 236 -14.33 -0.23 29.22
C ARG A 236 -15.62 0.55 29.49
N HIS A 237 -15.54 1.88 29.51
CA HIS A 237 -16.70 2.74 29.75
C HIS A 237 -17.54 2.99 28.48
N GLU A 238 -17.01 2.66 27.29
CA GLU A 238 -17.69 2.88 26.02
C GLU A 238 -18.59 1.70 25.69
N ASN A 239 -19.90 1.93 25.69
CA ASN A 239 -20.90 0.92 25.34
C ASN A 239 -21.68 1.29 24.07
N THR A 240 -21.70 2.57 23.68
CA THR A 240 -22.41 3.04 22.48
C THR A 240 -21.43 3.72 21.51
N ILE A 241 -21.19 3.08 20.37
CA ILE A 241 -20.30 3.58 19.32
C ILE A 241 -21.12 3.83 18.06
N VAL A 242 -21.03 5.03 17.50
CA VAL A 242 -21.71 5.42 16.28
C VAL A 242 -20.71 5.54 15.14
N LEU A 243 -20.98 4.89 14.01
CA LEU A 243 -20.25 5.05 12.76
C LEU A 243 -21.12 5.82 11.78
N ILE A 244 -20.63 6.96 11.27
CA ILE A 244 -21.30 7.75 10.25
C ILE A 244 -20.48 7.72 8.96
N GLY A 245 -21.07 7.14 7.91
CA GLY A 245 -20.42 6.93 6.61
C GLY A 245 -19.93 5.48 6.49
N PHE A 246 -20.70 4.63 5.82
CA PHE A 246 -20.40 3.20 5.68
C PHE A 246 -19.85 2.84 4.29
N GLY A 247 -18.90 3.65 3.81
CA GLY A 247 -18.09 3.37 2.62
C GLY A 247 -16.91 2.44 2.91
N LYS A 248 -15.83 2.56 2.13
CA LYS A 248 -14.63 1.73 2.31
C LYS A 248 -13.96 1.94 3.67
N TYR A 249 -13.88 3.19 4.15
CA TYR A 249 -13.34 3.44 5.49
C TYR A 249 -14.28 2.92 6.58
N GLY A 250 -15.58 3.17 6.49
CA GLY A 250 -16.56 2.72 7.47
C GLY A 250 -16.61 1.20 7.62
N SER A 251 -16.62 0.46 6.51
CA SER A 251 -16.57 -1.01 6.53
C SER A 251 -15.27 -1.53 7.15
N SER A 252 -14.12 -0.95 6.81
CA SER A 252 -12.83 -1.34 7.40
C SER A 252 -12.73 -1.02 8.90
N ILE A 253 -13.30 0.11 9.35
CA ILE A 253 -13.36 0.47 10.78
C ILE A 253 -14.19 -0.56 11.54
N LEU A 254 -15.36 -0.95 11.01
CA LEU A 254 -16.22 -1.95 11.62
C LEU A 254 -15.57 -3.34 11.63
N GLU A 255 -14.96 -3.75 10.52
CA GLU A 255 -14.21 -5.01 10.43
C GLU A 255 -13.15 -5.09 11.53
N ARG A 256 -12.32 -4.06 11.69
CA ARG A 256 -11.29 -4.04 12.73
C ARG A 256 -11.88 -4.01 14.13
N ALA A 257 -13.03 -3.34 14.32
CA ALA A 257 -13.74 -3.36 15.60
C ALA A 257 -14.23 -4.78 15.95
N ILE A 258 -14.85 -5.48 15.00
CA ILE A 258 -15.30 -6.87 15.16
C ILE A 258 -14.10 -7.75 15.52
N LEU A 259 -12.99 -7.65 14.80
CA LEU A 259 -11.86 -8.56 14.97
C LEU A 259 -11.01 -8.30 16.23
N ASN A 260 -10.85 -7.02 16.63
CA ASN A 260 -9.86 -6.63 17.63
C ASN A 260 -10.41 -6.04 18.93
N ASN A 261 -11.65 -5.52 18.96
CA ASN A 261 -12.18 -4.86 20.15
C ASN A 261 -12.77 -5.88 21.13
N ILE A 262 -11.91 -6.67 21.75
CA ILE A 262 -12.26 -7.69 22.74
C ILE A 262 -11.49 -7.38 24.02
N ILE A 263 -12.13 -6.64 24.91
CA ILE A 263 -11.55 -6.09 26.14
C ILE A 263 -12.01 -6.83 27.39
N SER A 264 -13.17 -7.50 27.34
CA SER A 264 -13.76 -8.24 28.45
C SER A 264 -14.67 -9.37 27.93
N VAL A 265 -14.85 -10.40 28.75
CA VAL A 265 -15.80 -11.49 28.47
C VAL A 265 -17.26 -11.02 28.61
N GLU A 266 -17.50 -9.98 29.42
CA GLU A 266 -18.83 -9.44 29.72
C GLU A 266 -19.18 -8.19 28.90
N GLN A 267 -18.34 -7.85 27.90
CA GLN A 267 -18.57 -6.67 27.07
C GLN A 267 -19.87 -6.80 26.25
N HIS A 268 -20.56 -5.67 26.07
CA HIS A 268 -21.80 -5.57 25.31
C HIS A 268 -21.87 -4.22 24.60
N VAL A 269 -20.92 -3.99 23.70
CA VAL A 269 -20.79 -2.76 22.92
C VAL A 269 -21.79 -2.76 21.77
N ALA A 270 -22.59 -1.71 21.68
CA ALA A 270 -23.51 -1.44 20.58
C ALA A 270 -22.85 -0.53 19.55
N TYR A 271 -22.62 -1.09 18.36
CA TYR A 271 -22.19 -0.34 17.17
C TYR A 271 -23.43 0.05 16.38
N HIS A 272 -23.72 1.35 16.31
CA HIS A 272 -24.75 1.93 15.45
C HIS A 272 -24.11 2.39 14.14
N ILE A 273 -24.56 1.86 13.01
CA ILE A 273 -23.95 2.08 11.70
C ILE A 273 -24.93 2.83 10.80
N PHE A 274 -24.54 4.02 10.36
CA PHE A 274 -25.28 4.84 9.40
C PHE A 274 -24.59 4.85 8.03
N GLY A 275 -25.27 4.31 7.02
CA GLY A 275 -24.79 4.24 5.64
C GLY A 275 -25.21 2.94 4.93
N ASP A 276 -24.84 2.78 3.66
CA ASP A 276 -25.23 1.61 2.87
C ASP A 276 -24.47 0.33 3.27
N ALA A 277 -25.09 -0.49 4.11
CA ALA A 277 -24.52 -1.76 4.59
C ALA A 277 -24.88 -2.99 3.75
N ARG A 278 -25.64 -2.84 2.66
CA ARG A 278 -26.18 -4.00 1.89
C ARG A 278 -25.07 -4.89 1.35
N GLY A 279 -24.01 -4.29 0.80
CA GLY A 279 -22.86 -5.03 0.28
C GLY A 279 -22.10 -5.79 1.38
N PHE A 280 -21.91 -5.16 2.54
CA PHE A 280 -21.24 -5.77 3.69
C PHE A 280 -22.05 -6.95 4.24
N LEU A 281 -23.36 -6.76 4.47
CA LEU A 281 -24.23 -7.81 5.00
C LEU A 281 -24.42 -8.99 4.03
N ALA A 282 -24.36 -8.73 2.72
CA ALA A 282 -24.40 -9.79 1.71
C ALA A 282 -23.14 -10.68 1.74
N VAL A 283 -22.00 -10.13 2.16
CA VAL A 283 -20.73 -10.87 2.27
C VAL A 283 -20.58 -11.54 3.63
N HIS A 284 -21.17 -11.00 4.70
CA HIS A 284 -20.99 -11.47 6.08
C HIS A 284 -22.29 -12.04 6.69
N ASP A 285 -22.78 -13.14 6.14
CA ASP A 285 -24.08 -13.74 6.48
C ASP A 285 -24.12 -14.39 7.89
N CYS A 286 -22.96 -14.75 8.44
CA CYS A 286 -22.86 -15.48 9.71
C CYS A 286 -22.81 -14.58 10.95
N LEU A 287 -22.73 -13.25 10.80
CA LEU A 287 -22.53 -12.34 11.94
C LEU A 287 -23.62 -12.47 13.02
N GLY A 288 -24.84 -12.82 12.63
CA GLY A 288 -25.95 -13.02 13.57
C GLY A 288 -25.80 -14.20 14.52
N GLU A 289 -24.89 -15.13 14.25
CA GLU A 289 -24.58 -16.23 15.18
C GLU A 289 -23.89 -15.71 16.46
N LEU A 290 -23.13 -14.61 16.34
CA LEU A 290 -22.35 -14.05 17.44
C LEU A 290 -22.90 -12.73 17.97
N PHE A 291 -23.29 -11.82 17.08
CA PHE A 291 -23.74 -10.47 17.44
C PHE A 291 -25.25 -10.41 17.61
N SER A 292 -25.74 -9.42 18.35
CA SER A 292 -27.13 -9.00 18.25
C SER A 292 -27.29 -8.15 16.99
N MET A 293 -28.17 -8.54 16.07
CA MET A 293 -28.35 -7.84 14.80
C MET A 293 -29.55 -6.90 14.90
N ASN A 294 -29.34 -5.62 14.56
CA ASN A 294 -30.38 -4.57 14.51
C ASN A 294 -31.10 -4.27 15.83
N GLU A 295 -30.63 -4.82 16.95
CA GLU A 295 -31.16 -4.57 18.29
C GLU A 295 -30.03 -4.55 19.33
N GLU A 296 -30.09 -3.59 20.26
CA GLU A 296 -29.17 -3.52 21.40
C GLU A 296 -29.40 -4.67 22.38
N SER A 297 -28.32 -5.39 22.71
CA SER A 297 -28.30 -6.44 23.72
C SER A 297 -27.49 -6.02 24.94
N ARG A 298 -27.94 -6.47 26.12
CA ARG A 298 -27.22 -6.28 27.39
C ARG A 298 -26.22 -7.40 27.70
N VAL A 299 -26.15 -8.42 26.85
CA VAL A 299 -25.42 -9.67 27.13
C VAL A 299 -24.37 -9.98 26.07
N LYS A 300 -24.47 -9.35 24.89
CA LYS A 300 -23.52 -9.51 23.78
C LYS A 300 -23.41 -8.22 22.99
N ASP A 301 -22.29 -8.06 22.29
CA ASP A 301 -22.09 -6.95 21.35
C ASP A 301 -23.19 -6.92 20.28
N SER A 302 -23.53 -5.71 19.85
CA SER A 302 -24.65 -5.45 18.93
C SER A 302 -24.18 -4.70 17.70
N LEU A 303 -24.69 -5.09 16.53
CA LEU A 303 -24.48 -4.42 15.25
C LEU A 303 -25.84 -3.91 14.77
N VAL A 304 -26.07 -2.61 14.91
CA VAL A 304 -27.35 -1.96 14.60
C VAL A 304 -27.19 -1.14 13.32
N PHE A 305 -27.72 -1.65 12.22
CA PHE A 305 -27.66 -0.98 10.93
C PHE A 305 -28.92 -0.12 10.73
N HIS A 306 -28.71 1.15 10.41
CA HIS A 306 -29.78 2.13 10.22
C HIS A 306 -29.94 2.44 8.72
N ASP A 307 -31.17 2.30 8.22
CA ASP A 307 -31.51 2.65 6.84
C ASP A 307 -31.78 4.17 6.69
N GLU A 308 -32.20 4.80 7.78
CA GLU A 308 -32.47 6.23 7.88
C GLU A 308 -31.19 7.08 7.99
N ALA A 309 -31.33 8.38 7.72
CA ALA A 309 -30.22 9.31 7.86
C ALA A 309 -29.78 9.42 9.33
N TRP A 310 -28.47 9.52 9.57
CA TRP A 310 -27.91 9.68 10.92
C TRP A 310 -28.56 10.84 11.70
N ALA A 311 -28.91 11.93 11.00
CA ALA A 311 -29.52 13.12 11.59
C ALA A 311 -30.91 12.89 12.19
N GLU A 312 -31.60 11.81 11.81
CA GLU A 312 -32.92 11.45 12.34
C GLU A 312 -32.81 10.78 13.72
N ASN A 313 -31.67 10.18 14.04
CA ASN A 313 -31.43 9.42 15.27
C ASN A 313 -30.74 10.24 16.37
N ARG A 314 -31.37 11.36 16.75
CA ARG A 314 -30.82 12.26 17.78
C ARG A 314 -30.53 11.57 19.11
N VAL A 315 -31.40 10.66 19.55
CA VAL A 315 -31.26 9.96 20.83
C VAL A 315 -29.98 9.13 20.88
N VAL A 316 -29.67 8.41 19.80
CA VAL A 316 -28.47 7.58 19.69
C VAL A 316 -27.22 8.46 19.66
N LEU A 317 -27.25 9.56 18.90
CA LEU A 317 -26.11 10.48 18.79
C LEU A 317 -25.78 11.16 20.11
N GLU A 318 -26.77 11.70 20.83
CA GLU A 318 -26.53 12.45 22.07
C GLU A 318 -26.07 11.56 23.23
N ARG A 319 -26.40 10.26 23.23
CA ARG A 319 -25.91 9.30 24.23
C ARG A 319 -24.65 8.54 23.80
N ALA A 320 -24.15 8.75 22.59
CA ALA A 320 -23.00 8.02 22.08
C ALA A 320 -21.76 8.36 22.92
N ASP A 321 -21.03 7.32 23.34
CA ASP A 321 -19.72 7.49 24.00
C ASP A 321 -18.66 7.90 22.97
N ARG A 322 -18.83 7.43 21.72
CA ARG A 322 -17.94 7.71 20.61
C ARG A 322 -18.71 7.79 19.29
N ILE A 323 -18.43 8.84 18.51
CA ILE A 323 -18.90 8.99 17.13
C ILE A 323 -17.68 9.00 16.21
N ILE A 324 -17.66 8.08 15.25
CA ILE A 324 -16.59 7.94 14.25
C ILE A 324 -17.17 8.37 12.90
N ILE A 325 -16.68 9.48 12.36
CA ILE A 325 -17.06 9.98 11.04
C ILE A 325 -16.06 9.42 10.03
N CYS A 326 -16.50 8.46 9.24
CA CYS A 326 -15.69 7.66 8.32
C CYS A 326 -16.17 7.75 6.87
N GLU A 327 -16.72 8.90 6.48
CA GLU A 327 -17.05 9.21 5.08
C GLU A 327 -15.82 9.11 4.15
N ASP A 328 -16.02 8.46 3.00
CA ASP A 328 -14.99 8.33 1.97
C ASP A 328 -14.69 9.71 1.33
N ASP A 329 -15.72 10.56 1.18
CA ASP A 329 -15.57 11.98 0.81
C ASP A 329 -15.37 12.84 2.06
N GLU A 330 -14.16 13.36 2.23
CA GLU A 330 -13.80 14.21 3.37
C GLU A 330 -14.67 15.46 3.47
N LYS A 331 -15.14 16.03 2.36
CA LYS A 331 -15.99 17.23 2.40
C LYS A 331 -17.30 16.95 3.13
N ASN A 332 -17.89 15.79 2.87
CA ASN A 332 -19.08 15.34 3.58
C ASN A 332 -18.78 15.07 5.06
N GLY A 333 -17.65 14.42 5.35
CA GLY A 333 -17.18 14.20 6.73
C GLY A 333 -17.06 15.50 7.53
N TRP A 334 -16.44 16.53 6.95
CA TRP A 334 -16.36 17.86 7.56
C TRP A 334 -17.73 18.50 7.78
N SER A 335 -18.63 18.41 6.79
CA SER A 335 -20.00 18.91 6.92
C SER A 335 -20.74 18.24 8.09
N ILE A 336 -20.60 16.92 8.25
CA ILE A 336 -21.18 16.16 9.37
C ILE A 336 -20.57 16.63 10.69
N PHE A 337 -19.25 16.74 10.79
CA PHE A 337 -18.55 17.19 12.00
C PHE A 337 -19.05 18.55 12.48
N TRP A 338 -19.17 19.53 11.58
CA TRP A 338 -19.68 20.86 11.94
C TRP A 338 -21.16 20.83 12.30
N THR A 339 -21.95 19.99 11.64
CA THR A 339 -23.37 19.83 11.95
C THR A 339 -23.57 19.25 13.35
N LEU A 340 -22.82 18.20 13.70
CA LEU A 340 -22.85 17.60 15.04
C LEU A 340 -22.47 18.63 16.12
N ASN A 341 -21.35 19.32 15.95
CA ASN A 341 -20.88 20.32 16.92
C ASN A 341 -21.82 21.52 17.07
N LYS A 342 -22.54 21.89 16.00
CA LYS A 342 -23.41 23.08 16.00
C LYS A 342 -24.81 22.79 16.55
N TYR A 343 -25.37 21.63 16.26
CA TYR A 343 -26.80 21.36 16.48
C TYR A 343 -27.10 20.27 17.51
N TYR A 344 -26.11 19.47 17.89
CA TYR A 344 -26.29 18.33 18.80
C TYR A 344 -25.50 18.54 20.09
N ARG A 345 -26.03 18.00 21.19
CA ARG A 345 -25.33 17.98 22.48
C ARG A 345 -24.65 16.63 22.66
N ILE A 346 -23.48 16.49 22.04
CA ILE A 346 -22.69 15.26 22.12
C ILE A 346 -21.86 15.28 23.40
N THR A 347 -22.05 14.29 24.28
CA THR A 347 -21.23 14.11 25.50
C THR A 347 -19.99 13.28 25.25
N GLY A 348 -20.05 12.36 24.28
CA GLY A 348 -18.94 11.51 23.88
C GLY A 348 -17.92 12.19 22.97
N ARG A 349 -16.91 11.41 22.58
CA ARG A 349 -15.86 11.83 21.66
C ARG A 349 -16.35 11.80 20.22
N ILE A 350 -15.93 12.78 19.41
CA ILE A 350 -16.10 12.74 17.94
C ILE A 350 -14.73 12.60 17.29
N ASP A 351 -14.57 11.53 16.50
CA ASP A 351 -13.38 11.25 15.70
C ASP A 351 -13.67 11.45 14.20
N LEU A 352 -12.96 12.37 13.57
CA LEU A 352 -13.13 12.71 12.15
C LEU A 352 -12.03 12.09 11.28
N ARG A 353 -12.42 11.38 10.21
CA ARG A 353 -11.47 10.96 9.18
C ARG A 353 -10.94 12.17 8.40
N SER A 354 -9.62 12.30 8.30
CA SER A 354 -8.93 13.37 7.56
C SER A 354 -7.57 12.90 7.04
N SER A 355 -7.26 13.17 5.77
CA SER A 355 -5.97 12.82 5.14
C SER A 355 -4.80 13.67 5.60
N TRP A 356 -5.05 14.75 6.34
CA TRP A 356 -4.04 15.58 6.99
C TRP A 356 -4.29 15.69 8.49
N LYS A 357 -3.25 16.05 9.23
CA LYS A 357 -3.33 16.31 10.67
C LYS A 357 -4.14 17.57 10.92
N VAL A 358 -5.04 17.50 11.89
CA VAL A 358 -5.93 18.61 12.24
C VAL A 358 -5.70 18.96 13.71
N PRO A 359 -5.10 20.13 14.02
CA PRO A 359 -4.96 20.60 15.39
C PRO A 359 -6.34 20.74 16.07
N ASP A 360 -6.38 20.51 17.39
CA ASP A 360 -7.54 20.72 18.27
C ASP A 360 -8.79 19.86 18.00
N ILE A 361 -8.82 19.09 16.91
CA ILE A 361 -9.91 18.18 16.57
C ILE A 361 -9.41 16.75 16.72
N SER A 362 -10.24 15.87 17.28
CA SER A 362 -9.93 14.44 17.25
C SER A 362 -10.07 13.92 15.83
N TYR A 363 -8.95 13.60 15.19
CA TYR A 363 -8.91 13.09 13.82
C TYR A 363 -8.29 11.70 13.73
N PHE A 364 -8.42 11.05 12.58
CA PHE A 364 -7.67 9.86 12.22
C PHE A 364 -7.49 9.73 10.71
N GLY A 365 -6.57 8.87 10.28
CA GLY A 365 -6.36 8.58 8.87
C GLY A 365 -5.52 9.60 8.11
N ALA A 366 -4.66 10.37 8.79
CA ALA A 366 -3.73 11.25 8.10
C ALA A 366 -2.72 10.42 7.29
N ASN A 367 -2.35 10.91 6.10
CA ASN A 367 -1.45 10.18 5.20
C ASN A 367 -0.12 9.84 5.86
N GLU A 368 0.41 10.75 6.68
CA GLU A 368 1.64 10.53 7.45
C GLU A 368 1.52 9.38 8.46
N ASP A 369 0.32 9.09 8.96
CA ASP A 369 0.07 8.08 9.98
C ASP A 369 -0.35 6.72 9.36
N ILE A 370 -0.98 6.75 8.18
CA ILE A 370 -1.35 5.53 7.42
C ILE A 370 -0.16 4.96 6.67
N TYR A 371 0.57 5.81 5.93
CA TYR A 371 1.58 5.36 4.99
C TYR A 371 2.95 5.27 5.68
N THR A 372 3.09 4.33 6.60
CA THR A 372 4.36 4.06 7.30
C THR A 372 4.94 2.69 6.93
N PRO A 373 6.26 2.48 7.09
CA PRO A 373 6.87 1.16 6.97
C PRO A 373 6.18 0.10 7.83
N GLN A 374 5.78 0.42 9.07
CA GLN A 374 5.13 -0.56 9.95
C GLN A 374 3.73 -0.96 9.44
N GLN A 375 2.99 -0.05 8.77
CA GLN A 375 1.66 -0.33 8.26
C GLN A 375 1.67 -1.01 6.89
N ILE A 376 2.63 -0.68 6.01
CA ILE A 376 2.68 -1.18 4.62
C ILE A 376 3.55 -2.42 4.50
N ILE A 377 4.77 -2.38 5.06
CA ILE A 377 5.73 -3.48 4.99
C ILE A 377 5.40 -4.54 6.03
N ARG A 378 4.87 -4.11 7.20
CA ARG A 378 4.37 -4.98 8.29
C ARG A 378 5.39 -6.01 8.78
N THR A 379 6.69 -5.69 8.75
CA THR A 379 7.78 -6.63 9.11
C THR A 379 7.55 -7.27 10.48
N ASP A 380 7.30 -6.47 11.51
CA ASP A 380 7.20 -6.96 12.89
C ASP A 380 5.90 -7.74 13.12
N LEU A 381 4.80 -7.28 12.51
CA LEU A 381 3.51 -7.98 12.56
C LEU A 381 3.58 -9.35 11.88
N ASN A 382 4.24 -9.43 10.72
CA ASN A 382 4.43 -10.68 9.99
C ASN A 382 5.34 -11.65 10.77
N LYS A 383 6.42 -11.15 11.38
CA LYS A 383 7.26 -11.96 12.28
C LYS A 383 6.47 -12.50 13.46
N ALA A 384 5.68 -11.64 14.12
CA ALA A 384 4.81 -12.06 15.21
C ALA A 384 3.85 -13.16 14.75
N ALA A 385 3.18 -12.98 13.60
CA ALA A 385 2.29 -13.98 13.02
C ALA A 385 2.97 -15.33 12.74
N ILE A 386 4.20 -15.32 12.23
CA ILE A 386 5.02 -16.53 12.00
C ILE A 386 5.31 -17.23 13.34
N MET A 387 5.74 -16.48 14.36
CA MET A 387 5.95 -17.04 15.70
C MET A 387 4.68 -17.64 16.30
N ILE A 388 3.53 -16.98 16.14
CA ILE A 388 2.23 -17.52 16.60
C ILE A 388 2.00 -18.89 15.96
N ASN A 389 2.27 -19.00 14.66
CA ASN A 389 2.12 -20.26 13.96
C ASN A 389 3.05 -21.33 14.53
N ASP A 390 4.33 -21.03 14.70
CA ASP A 390 5.30 -22.00 15.21
C ASP A 390 5.02 -22.46 16.64
N ILE A 391 4.56 -21.56 17.51
CA ILE A 391 4.13 -21.95 18.87
C ILE A 391 2.90 -22.83 18.80
N PHE A 392 1.91 -22.47 17.98
CA PHE A 392 0.71 -23.28 17.81
C PHE A 392 1.07 -24.70 17.36
N ARG A 393 1.97 -24.84 16.38
CA ARG A 393 2.46 -26.14 15.89
C ARG A 393 3.12 -26.98 16.99
N ARG A 394 3.83 -26.35 17.93
CA ARG A 394 4.47 -27.03 19.08
C ARG A 394 3.48 -27.38 20.19
N SER A 395 2.37 -26.64 20.29
CA SER A 395 1.37 -26.80 21.36
C SER A 395 0.35 -27.91 21.10
N VAL A 396 0.22 -28.36 19.84
CA VAL A 396 -0.77 -29.35 19.41
C VAL A 396 -0.11 -30.68 19.07
N THR A 397 -0.85 -31.78 19.25
CA THR A 397 -0.35 -33.16 19.04
C THR A 397 -0.59 -33.69 17.62
N TYR A 398 -1.36 -32.97 16.81
CA TYR A 398 -1.71 -33.36 15.44
C TYR A 398 -0.85 -32.63 14.39
N PRO A 399 -0.73 -33.18 13.17
CA PRO A 399 0.04 -32.56 12.09
C PRO A 399 -0.47 -31.15 11.75
N THR A 400 0.44 -30.19 11.67
CA THR A 400 0.16 -28.79 11.37
C THR A 400 1.15 -28.22 10.36
N LEU A 401 0.65 -27.38 9.46
CA LEU A 401 1.40 -26.79 8.35
C LEU A 401 2.39 -25.71 8.83
N SER A 402 3.53 -25.63 8.16
CA SER A 402 4.46 -24.50 8.32
C SER A 402 3.89 -23.21 7.74
N TRP A 403 4.46 -22.06 8.09
CA TRP A 403 3.98 -20.76 7.60
C TRP A 403 3.91 -20.70 6.07
N ASP A 404 4.92 -21.23 5.39
CA ASP A 404 5.03 -21.20 3.94
C ASP A 404 3.97 -22.07 3.25
N GLU A 405 3.46 -23.09 3.95
CA GLU A 405 2.44 -24.02 3.47
C GLU A 405 1.00 -23.57 3.80
N LEU A 406 0.84 -22.58 4.69
CA LEU A 406 -0.48 -22.05 5.04
C LEU A 406 -1.10 -21.29 3.86
N ASP A 407 -2.41 -21.50 3.67
CA ASP A 407 -3.23 -20.65 2.82
C ASP A 407 -3.41 -19.23 3.40
N ASP A 408 -3.95 -18.34 2.57
CA ASP A 408 -4.11 -16.92 2.93
C ASP A 408 -5.06 -16.74 4.11
N PHE A 409 -6.14 -17.52 4.21
CA PHE A 409 -7.11 -17.43 5.29
C PHE A 409 -6.48 -17.76 6.65
N HIS A 410 -5.72 -18.86 6.73
CA HIS A 410 -5.05 -19.26 7.95
C HIS A 410 -3.92 -18.30 8.32
N ARG A 411 -3.18 -17.76 7.34
CA ARG A 411 -2.21 -16.67 7.58
C ARG A 411 -2.91 -15.44 8.17
N GLN A 412 -4.04 -15.02 7.60
CA GLN A 412 -4.83 -13.91 8.16
C GLN A 412 -5.30 -14.20 9.59
N SER A 413 -5.63 -15.45 9.92
CA SER A 413 -5.99 -15.84 11.30
C SER A 413 -4.83 -15.60 12.28
N LYS A 414 -3.60 -15.93 11.88
CA LYS A 414 -2.40 -15.68 12.69
C LYS A 414 -2.05 -14.19 12.77
N ILE A 415 -2.23 -13.44 11.67
CA ILE A 415 -2.04 -11.98 11.65
C ILE A 415 -3.04 -11.30 12.59
N ALA A 416 -4.32 -11.70 12.56
CA ALA A 416 -5.33 -11.18 13.47
C ALA A 416 -5.02 -11.50 14.95
N ALA A 417 -4.49 -12.69 15.22
CA ALA A 417 -4.01 -13.03 16.57
C ALA A 417 -2.81 -12.15 16.99
N ALA A 418 -1.92 -11.80 16.05
CA ALA A 418 -0.79 -10.92 16.31
C ALA A 418 -1.22 -9.46 16.54
N ASP A 419 -2.18 -8.95 15.77
CA ASP A 419 -2.78 -7.63 16.01
C ASP A 419 -3.37 -7.50 17.43
N HIS A 420 -3.94 -8.60 17.95
CA HIS A 420 -4.54 -8.65 19.28
C HIS A 420 -3.52 -8.68 20.44
N ILE A 421 -2.21 -8.84 20.17
CA ILE A 421 -1.18 -8.85 21.23
C ILE A 421 -1.22 -7.54 22.02
N LEU A 422 -1.36 -6.40 21.34
CA LEU A 422 -1.47 -5.10 22.01
C LEU A 422 -2.68 -5.05 22.95
N MET A 423 -3.80 -5.65 22.54
CA MET A 423 -4.99 -5.73 23.39
C MET A 423 -4.76 -6.61 24.62
N LYS A 424 -4.07 -7.76 24.47
CA LYS A 424 -3.69 -8.62 25.60
C LYS A 424 -2.80 -7.87 26.60
N THR A 425 -1.85 -7.07 26.10
CA THR A 425 -1.00 -6.21 26.93
C THR A 425 -1.83 -5.22 27.75
N ARG A 426 -2.80 -4.53 27.12
CA ARG A 426 -3.72 -3.61 27.82
C ARG A 426 -4.54 -4.31 28.90
N ILE A 427 -5.11 -5.47 28.57
CA ILE A 427 -5.92 -6.26 29.52
C ILE A 427 -5.11 -6.68 30.74
N LEU A 428 -3.87 -7.16 30.53
CA LEU A 428 -3.01 -7.64 31.62
C LEU A 428 -2.48 -6.52 32.49
N LEU A 429 -2.14 -5.38 31.90
CA LEU A 429 -1.61 -4.22 32.63
C LEU A 429 -2.72 -3.31 33.19
N GLU A 430 -3.98 -3.57 32.83
CA GLU A 430 -5.13 -2.72 33.16
C GLU A 430 -4.93 -1.26 32.72
N ASP A 431 -4.22 -1.08 31.61
CA ASP A 431 -3.84 0.21 31.05
C ASP A 431 -4.31 0.32 29.60
N GLU A 432 -5.40 1.08 29.41
CA GLU A 432 -6.01 1.33 28.10
C GLU A 432 -5.27 2.40 27.29
N GLU A 433 -4.33 3.15 27.89
CA GLU A 433 -3.60 4.24 27.22
C GLU A 433 -2.40 3.73 26.40
N ILE A 434 -2.01 2.46 26.55
CA ILE A 434 -0.91 1.86 25.80
C ILE A 434 -1.26 1.81 24.32
N THR A 435 -0.61 2.63 23.49
CA THR A 435 -0.84 2.70 22.03
C THR A 435 0.24 2.00 21.19
N MET A 436 1.39 1.69 21.81
CA MET A 436 2.51 1.03 21.15
C MET A 436 2.95 -0.22 21.88
N LEU A 437 3.25 -1.25 21.11
CA LEU A 437 3.83 -2.48 21.64
C LEU A 437 5.34 -2.25 21.83
N THR A 438 5.78 -2.14 23.07
CA THR A 438 7.21 -2.04 23.44
C THR A 438 7.66 -3.32 24.14
N ALA A 439 8.95 -3.68 24.03
CA ALA A 439 9.49 -4.86 24.69
C ALA A 439 9.22 -4.84 26.21
N ASP A 440 9.41 -3.68 26.85
CA ASP A 440 9.14 -3.47 28.28
C ASP A 440 7.66 -3.69 28.66
N ALA A 441 6.72 -3.16 27.86
CA ALA A 441 5.29 -3.35 28.11
C ALA A 441 4.88 -4.83 27.97
N VAL A 442 5.37 -5.52 26.93
CA VAL A 442 5.09 -6.94 26.73
C VAL A 442 5.70 -7.79 27.85
N LYS A 443 6.92 -7.48 28.28
CA LYS A 443 7.60 -8.15 29.39
C LYS A 443 6.83 -8.02 30.70
N LYS A 444 6.38 -6.81 31.05
CA LYS A 444 5.53 -6.56 32.23
C LYS A 444 4.20 -7.30 32.14
N ALA A 445 3.54 -7.25 30.99
CA ALA A 445 2.28 -7.96 30.76
C ALA A 445 2.47 -9.48 30.91
N TYR A 446 3.54 -10.04 30.34
CA TYR A 446 3.83 -11.47 30.45
C TYR A 446 4.16 -11.91 31.89
N ALA A 447 4.88 -11.08 32.66
CA ALA A 447 5.10 -11.34 34.08
C ALA A 447 3.77 -11.40 34.85
N ARG A 448 2.88 -10.44 34.60
CA ARG A 448 1.54 -10.40 35.19
C ARG A 448 0.68 -11.61 34.81
N TYR A 449 0.78 -12.07 33.56
CA TYR A 449 0.17 -13.32 33.13
C TYR A 449 0.73 -14.52 33.91
N CYS A 450 2.05 -14.62 34.07
CA CYS A 450 2.68 -15.71 34.82
C CYS A 450 2.26 -15.75 36.29
N GLU A 451 2.07 -14.59 36.93
CA GLU A 451 1.56 -14.49 38.30
C GLU A 451 0.11 -14.99 38.41
N THR A 452 -0.74 -14.54 37.49
CA THR A 452 -2.19 -14.73 37.57
C THR A 452 -2.69 -16.04 37.00
N LYS A 453 -1.97 -16.67 36.05
CA LYS A 453 -2.40 -17.92 35.38
C LYS A 453 -2.58 -19.12 36.32
N SER A 454 -2.00 -19.04 37.53
CA SER A 454 -2.16 -20.05 38.58
C SER A 454 -3.58 -20.08 39.16
N SER A 455 -4.29 -18.95 39.09
CA SER A 455 -5.71 -18.85 39.47
C SER A 455 -6.60 -19.44 38.39
N GLU A 456 -7.46 -20.38 38.77
CA GLU A 456 -8.43 -21.00 37.84
C GLU A 456 -9.34 -19.97 37.18
N ALA A 457 -9.84 -18.98 37.96
CA ALA A 457 -10.70 -17.93 37.44
C ALA A 457 -10.01 -17.06 36.38
N ALA A 458 -8.75 -16.68 36.63
CA ALA A 458 -7.97 -15.87 35.67
C ALA A 458 -7.64 -16.68 34.41
N ARG A 459 -7.25 -17.95 34.56
CA ARG A 459 -6.97 -18.85 33.42
C ARG A 459 -8.19 -19.04 32.54
N GLU A 460 -9.36 -19.31 33.12
CA GLU A 460 -10.60 -19.46 32.36
C GLU A 460 -11.01 -18.14 31.66
N MET A 461 -10.81 -16.99 32.31
CA MET A 461 -11.01 -15.68 31.67
C MET A 461 -10.12 -15.50 30.43
N TYR A 462 -8.82 -15.79 30.53
CA TYR A 462 -7.89 -15.67 29.40
C TYR A 462 -8.27 -16.59 28.22
N ARG A 463 -8.66 -17.83 28.51
CA ARG A 463 -9.11 -18.78 27.51
C ARG A 463 -10.41 -18.33 26.84
N LYS A 464 -11.38 -17.81 27.61
CA LYS A 464 -12.63 -17.24 27.09
C LYS A 464 -12.37 -16.07 26.16
N LEU A 465 -11.49 -15.14 26.53
CA LEU A 465 -11.11 -14.01 25.68
C LEU A 465 -10.49 -14.46 24.35
N ASP A 466 -9.56 -15.42 24.38
CA ASP A 466 -8.95 -15.91 23.14
C ASP A 466 -9.94 -16.71 22.29
N HIS A 467 -10.83 -17.48 22.92
CA HIS A 467 -11.92 -18.18 22.22
C HIS A 467 -12.89 -17.20 21.55
N MET A 468 -13.31 -16.14 22.24
CA MET A 468 -14.15 -15.09 21.66
C MET A 468 -13.47 -14.43 20.45
N ARG A 469 -12.17 -14.12 20.55
CA ARG A 469 -11.38 -13.60 19.42
C ARG A 469 -11.31 -14.55 18.25
N TRP A 470 -11.10 -15.83 18.53
CA TRP A 470 -11.06 -16.87 17.52
C TRP A 470 -12.42 -17.04 16.83
N LEU A 471 -13.52 -17.10 17.60
CA LEU A 471 -14.89 -17.15 17.09
C LEU A 471 -15.20 -15.95 16.18
N ARG A 472 -14.90 -14.72 16.62
CA ARG A 472 -15.12 -13.50 15.83
C ARG A 472 -14.46 -13.56 14.47
N PHE A 473 -13.21 -14.00 14.42
CA PHE A 473 -12.49 -14.15 13.16
C PHE A 473 -13.18 -15.14 12.23
N TYR A 474 -13.45 -16.36 12.68
CA TYR A 474 -14.01 -17.40 11.83
C TYR A 474 -15.42 -17.08 11.35
N ILE A 475 -16.28 -16.56 12.24
CA ILE A 475 -17.65 -16.14 11.90
C ILE A 475 -17.64 -14.97 10.92
N PHE A 476 -16.73 -14.00 11.06
CA PHE A 476 -16.59 -12.90 10.11
C PHE A 476 -16.26 -13.40 8.68
N TYR A 477 -15.51 -14.49 8.55
CA TYR A 477 -15.21 -15.14 7.27
C TYR A 477 -16.20 -16.26 6.88
N ASN A 478 -17.40 -16.25 7.46
CA ASN A 478 -18.51 -17.16 7.20
C ASN A 478 -18.23 -18.64 7.49
N TRP A 479 -17.44 -18.91 8.52
CA TRP A 479 -17.34 -20.27 9.04
C TRP A 479 -18.45 -20.56 10.04
N LYS A 480 -18.93 -21.81 10.04
CA LYS A 480 -20.04 -22.26 10.89
C LYS A 480 -19.66 -23.49 11.70
N TYR A 481 -20.42 -23.73 12.76
CA TYR A 481 -20.33 -24.99 13.49
C TYR A 481 -20.56 -26.19 12.57
N GLY A 482 -19.75 -27.23 12.74
CA GLY A 482 -19.92 -28.55 12.10
C GLY A 482 -19.32 -29.63 12.98
N SER A 483 -19.77 -30.87 12.86
CA SER A 483 -19.31 -31.98 13.71
C SER A 483 -17.84 -32.38 13.46
N TYR A 484 -17.28 -31.98 12.32
CA TYR A 484 -15.88 -32.16 11.95
C TYR A 484 -15.37 -30.92 11.21
N ARG A 485 -14.05 -30.82 11.06
CA ARG A 485 -13.42 -29.72 10.32
C ARG A 485 -13.48 -30.00 8.83
N ASP A 486 -14.04 -29.05 8.07
CA ASP A 486 -14.04 -29.07 6.61
C ASP A 486 -13.86 -27.65 6.07
N ASP A 487 -12.66 -27.39 5.54
CA ASP A 487 -12.26 -26.07 5.07
C ASP A 487 -12.99 -25.69 3.76
N THR A 488 -13.51 -26.65 2.99
CA THR A 488 -14.19 -26.40 1.71
C THR A 488 -15.58 -25.81 1.88
N ILE A 489 -16.32 -26.33 2.87
CA ILE A 489 -17.64 -25.84 3.28
C ILE A 489 -17.58 -24.91 4.50
N ARG A 490 -16.35 -24.56 4.95
CA ARG A 490 -16.07 -23.64 6.07
C ARG A 490 -16.73 -24.06 7.38
N GLN A 491 -16.48 -25.29 7.80
CA GLN A 491 -17.00 -25.84 9.05
C GLN A 491 -15.90 -26.19 10.03
N HIS A 492 -16.14 -25.91 11.32
CA HIS A 492 -15.19 -26.26 12.38
C HIS A 492 -15.90 -26.63 13.69
N PRO A 493 -15.51 -27.72 14.38
CA PRO A 493 -16.20 -28.22 15.58
C PRO A 493 -16.04 -27.33 16.80
N MET A 494 -15.01 -26.49 16.82
CA MET A 494 -14.79 -25.51 17.89
C MET A 494 -15.59 -24.22 17.73
N LEU A 495 -16.40 -24.06 16.67
CA LEU A 495 -17.27 -22.87 16.49
C LEU A 495 -18.53 -22.99 17.35
N CYS A 496 -18.34 -23.16 18.65
CA CYS A 496 -19.40 -23.34 19.64
C CYS A 496 -19.12 -22.47 20.88
N ARG A 497 -20.02 -22.51 21.86
CA ARG A 497 -19.82 -21.78 23.12
C ARG A 497 -18.60 -22.33 23.85
N TYR A 498 -17.90 -21.46 24.57
CA TYR A 498 -16.69 -21.86 25.30
C TYR A 498 -16.96 -23.02 26.28
N GLU A 499 -18.13 -23.01 26.91
CA GLU A 499 -18.57 -24.04 27.86
C GLU A 499 -18.68 -25.43 27.22
N GLU A 500 -18.89 -25.52 25.91
CA GLU A 500 -19.08 -26.75 25.14
C GLU A 500 -17.75 -27.36 24.66
N LEU A 501 -16.62 -26.67 24.83
CA LEU A 501 -15.30 -27.17 24.45
C LEU A 501 -14.81 -28.27 25.39
N THR A 502 -14.08 -29.25 24.84
CA THR A 502 -13.38 -30.26 25.64
C THR A 502 -12.24 -29.63 26.46
N PRO A 503 -11.76 -30.27 27.54
CA PRO A 503 -10.62 -29.79 28.31
C PRO A 503 -9.36 -29.55 27.46
N GLU A 504 -9.10 -30.43 26.50
CA GLU A 504 -7.97 -30.33 25.58
C GLU A 504 -8.12 -29.10 24.66
N GLN A 505 -9.31 -28.88 24.09
CA GLN A 505 -9.61 -27.72 23.25
C GLN A 505 -9.49 -26.39 24.01
N LYS A 506 -9.87 -26.38 25.29
CA LYS A 506 -9.67 -25.22 26.18
C LYS A 506 -8.18 -24.97 26.43
N GLN A 507 -7.40 -26.03 26.63
CA GLN A 507 -5.96 -25.92 26.85
C GLN A 507 -5.21 -25.36 25.64
N GLU A 508 -5.65 -25.63 24.40
CA GLU A 508 -5.06 -25.02 23.20
C GLU A 508 -5.07 -23.48 23.22
N ARG A 509 -5.99 -22.87 23.98
CA ARG A 509 -6.08 -21.40 24.09
C ARG A 509 -4.99 -20.79 24.96
N ASP A 510 -4.31 -21.59 25.79
CA ASP A 510 -3.21 -21.12 26.64
C ASP A 510 -2.00 -20.68 25.81
N ALA A 511 -1.74 -21.38 24.70
CA ALA A 511 -0.62 -21.10 23.79
C ALA A 511 -0.64 -19.65 23.26
N ALA A 512 -1.84 -19.08 23.07
CA ALA A 512 -2.00 -17.73 22.58
C ALA A 512 -1.58 -16.65 23.59
N TRP A 513 -1.50 -16.99 24.89
CA TRP A 513 -1.04 -16.10 25.96
C TRP A 513 0.43 -16.38 26.31
N GLU A 514 0.87 -17.63 26.25
CA GLU A 514 2.27 -18.01 26.46
C GLU A 514 3.23 -17.43 25.41
N LEU A 515 2.73 -17.23 24.18
CA LEU A 515 3.45 -16.57 23.09
C LEU A 515 4.02 -15.20 23.47
N MET A 516 3.37 -14.44 24.35
CA MET A 516 3.88 -13.12 24.78
C MET A 516 5.28 -13.22 25.41
N GLY A 517 5.60 -14.36 26.01
CA GLY A 517 6.93 -14.65 26.53
C GLY A 517 8.01 -14.73 25.45
N ASN A 518 7.69 -15.24 24.27
CA ASN A 518 8.65 -15.33 23.16
C ASN A 518 8.78 -14.00 22.41
N ILE A 519 7.67 -13.26 22.29
CA ILE A 519 7.67 -11.96 21.60
C ILE A 519 8.58 -10.96 22.29
N TYR A 520 8.55 -10.84 23.62
CA TYR A 520 9.40 -9.85 24.29
C TYR A 520 10.89 -10.15 24.10
N VAL A 521 11.27 -11.44 24.00
CA VAL A 521 12.67 -11.86 23.78
C VAL A 521 13.15 -11.51 22.38
N GLU A 522 12.28 -11.56 21.37
CA GLU A 522 12.65 -11.16 20.00
C GLU A 522 12.63 -9.62 19.79
N MET A 523 11.92 -8.89 20.66
CA MET A 523 11.86 -7.42 20.62
C MET A 523 13.03 -6.73 21.35
N GLU A 524 13.73 -7.44 22.25
CA GLU A 524 15.02 -7.02 22.86
C GLU A 524 16.18 -7.29 21.88
#